data_AF-A0A421AV22-F1
#
_entry.id   AF-A0A421AV22-F1
#
_cell.length_a   1.000
_cell.length_b   1.000
_cell.length_c   1.000
_cell.angle_alpha   90.00
_cell.angle_beta   90.00
_cell.angle_gamma   90.00
#
_symmetry.space_group_name_H-M   'P 1'
#
loop_
_entity.id
_entity.type
_entity.pdbx_description
1 polymer ?
#
loop_
_entity_poly.entity_id
_entity_poly.type
_entity_poly.pdbx_seq_one_letter_code
_entity_poly.pdbx_strand_id
1 'polypeptide(L)'
;MSSKPLRYAIAASTAAAFCVALSPSISAAPQAAAVPCAPAADSITQRLPSCVSAAVSLDRLPAVGETANVRVTLNANTQVDGARFSVRLPKSLRLETAGTGLSAPRAVGLDQVAEQTLALTTKGRSVTLRVTALSAGPAQIQADVAGAEEKHAAHASTEFTVGATSGSSRTGIGSPEGPAVSSGQTKTLTNGKAAPVAAAPASVSAAAAGQICATGSFAIADKTGTWLAGRNIPVTVQGKTTSTAATVNYATGLTGYADGKYSLCFTAPVAKMYSLWVSFSTAGSLWQVTDLAGTSAYTTYTAVKSNVASGATADFGSIAPPTQHMRGWHAFDTLNLLWFNRASTTGCWTSRQSSSCTKIWLRWQPGSTEGARFNNSVAKTQRYVLLGDADPDSEHLVLHESGHAFMDQLHDGWWPTSDCPSPHYLHARTGPSCAWTEGFANAIAGYVKGDGRYYWADGGTIDLMTTTWFNPAYAASRTNVENGDQVECRVAGTLIDLWRKVDNGPSGTFASMIRYQSSTFANWFKTVRPAVGLSVTTTTKNLVYTHTIDYR
;
A
#
# COMPACT_ATOMS: atom_id res chain seq x y z
N MET A 1 -11.21 -42.66 96.35
CA MET A 1 -11.97 -41.51 96.88
C MET A 1 -12.68 -40.88 95.69
N SER A 2 -13.91 -41.30 95.37
CA SER A 2 -15.18 -40.63 95.75
C SER A 2 -15.08 -39.11 95.50
N SER A 3 -15.76 -38.50 94.53
CA SER A 3 -17.22 -38.48 94.38
C SER A 3 -17.68 -38.02 92.98
N LYS A 4 -18.75 -38.65 92.48
CA LYS A 4 -19.65 -38.28 91.36
C LYS A 4 -20.74 -37.28 91.86
N PRO A 5 -21.72 -36.82 91.05
CA PRO A 5 -21.72 -35.83 89.95
C PRO A 5 -22.89 -34.80 90.18
N LEU A 6 -23.67 -34.41 89.15
CA LEU A 6 -24.98 -33.66 89.11
C LEU A 6 -24.88 -32.10 88.90
N ARG A 7 -25.63 -31.35 88.07
CA ARG A 7 -26.90 -31.49 87.27
C ARG A 7 -26.99 -30.44 86.12
N TYR A 8 -27.63 -30.83 84.99
CA TYR A 8 -28.71 -30.18 84.14
C TYR A 8 -28.78 -28.64 83.93
N ALA A 9 -29.31 -28.03 82.85
CA ALA A 9 -30.14 -28.38 81.68
C ALA A 9 -30.02 -27.26 80.61
N ILE A 10 -29.91 -27.60 79.32
CA ILE A 10 -30.90 -27.42 78.22
C ILE A 10 -31.72 -26.11 78.24
N ALA A 11 -31.50 -25.26 77.22
CA ALA A 11 -32.51 -24.37 76.66
C ALA A 11 -32.44 -24.45 75.13
N ALA A 12 -33.61 -24.67 74.52
CA ALA A 12 -33.84 -24.83 73.10
C ALA A 12 -34.25 -23.50 72.44
N SER A 13 -33.88 -23.31 71.17
CA SER A 13 -34.56 -22.35 70.28
C SER A 13 -34.32 -22.72 68.81
N THR A 14 -35.30 -23.46 68.29
CA THR A 14 -35.93 -23.40 66.95
C THR A 14 -35.21 -22.64 65.82
N ALA A 15 -34.86 -23.41 64.79
CA ALA A 15 -34.44 -22.96 63.46
C ALA A 15 -35.63 -22.41 62.64
N ALA A 16 -35.44 -21.25 62.03
CA ALA A 16 -36.29 -20.75 60.95
C ALA A 16 -35.63 -21.07 59.60
N ALA A 17 -36.32 -21.86 58.79
CA ALA A 17 -35.91 -22.23 57.44
C ALA A 17 -36.10 -21.04 56.48
N PHE A 18 -35.01 -20.58 55.86
CA PHE A 18 -35.06 -19.75 54.66
C PHE A 18 -35.03 -20.66 53.43
N CYS A 19 -36.18 -20.80 52.76
CA CYS A 19 -36.26 -21.35 51.41
C CYS A 19 -35.66 -20.33 50.43
N VAL A 20 -34.40 -20.50 50.05
CA VAL A 20 -33.84 -19.86 48.86
C VAL A 20 -34.13 -20.77 47.68
N ALA A 21 -34.95 -20.30 46.74
CA ALA A 21 -35.18 -20.96 45.48
C ALA A 21 -33.85 -21.04 44.70
N LEU A 22 -33.32 -22.25 44.55
CA LEU A 22 -32.20 -22.55 43.66
C LEU A 22 -32.69 -22.47 42.22
N SER A 23 -32.43 -21.34 41.55
CA SER A 23 -32.43 -21.30 40.08
C SER A 23 -31.33 -22.24 39.58
N PRO A 24 -31.59 -23.13 38.61
CA PRO A 24 -30.55 -23.97 38.04
C PRO A 24 -29.53 -23.05 37.37
N SER A 25 -28.34 -22.97 37.94
CA SER A 25 -27.18 -22.36 37.30
C SER A 25 -26.86 -23.24 36.09
N ILE A 26 -27.26 -22.78 34.90
CA ILE A 26 -26.75 -23.32 33.64
C ILE A 26 -25.25 -23.00 33.67
N SER A 27 -24.43 -23.97 34.06
CA SER A 27 -22.99 -23.90 33.87
C SER A 27 -22.76 -23.76 32.37
N ALA A 28 -22.41 -22.55 31.94
CA ALA A 28 -21.88 -22.31 30.61
C ALA A 28 -20.66 -23.23 30.45
N ALA A 29 -20.71 -24.11 29.46
CA ALA A 29 -19.56 -24.93 29.09
C ALA A 29 -18.36 -24.00 28.86
N PRO A 30 -17.13 -24.38 29.27
CA PRO A 30 -15.95 -23.59 29.02
C PRO A 30 -15.85 -23.38 27.50
N GLN A 31 -15.96 -22.13 27.08
CA GLN A 31 -15.78 -21.73 25.70
C GLN A 31 -14.36 -22.18 25.32
N ALA A 32 -14.27 -23.12 24.38
CA ALA A 32 -12.99 -23.61 23.89
C ALA A 32 -12.10 -22.42 23.56
N ALA A 33 -10.90 -22.38 24.14
CA ALA A 33 -9.95 -21.31 23.89
C ALA A 33 -9.79 -21.13 22.38
N ALA A 34 -9.99 -19.91 21.89
CA ALA A 34 -9.81 -19.59 20.49
C ALA A 34 -8.41 -20.06 20.05
N VAL A 35 -8.35 -20.89 19.01
CA VAL A 35 -7.08 -21.29 18.41
C VAL A 35 -6.39 -20.00 17.94
N PRO A 36 -5.16 -19.70 18.39
CA PRO A 36 -4.49 -18.47 17.98
C PRO A 36 -4.41 -18.40 16.45
N CYS A 37 -4.65 -17.22 15.91
CA CYS A 37 -4.54 -16.98 14.48
C CYS A 37 -3.10 -17.27 14.06
N ALA A 38 -2.91 -18.25 13.17
CA ALA A 38 -1.59 -18.66 12.76
C ALA A 38 -1.06 -17.64 11.74
N PRO A 39 0.24 -17.28 11.78
CA PRO A 39 0.85 -16.61 10.65
C PRO A 39 0.63 -17.47 9.38
N ALA A 40 0.48 -16.83 8.22
CA ALA A 40 0.67 -17.56 6.96
C ALA A 40 2.02 -18.29 7.04
N ALA A 41 2.09 -19.52 6.55
CA ALA A 41 3.24 -20.40 6.73
C ALA A 41 4.49 -19.89 5.98
N ASP A 42 5.13 -18.84 6.51
CA ASP A 42 6.52 -18.44 6.32
C ASP A 42 6.87 -17.34 7.34
N SER A 43 7.69 -17.69 8.33
CA SER A 43 7.99 -16.92 9.54
C SER A 43 8.94 -15.73 9.35
N ILE A 44 8.84 -15.01 8.22
CA ILE A 44 9.63 -13.80 7.94
C ILE A 44 8.74 -12.67 7.38
N THR A 45 7.46 -12.93 7.13
CA THR A 45 6.53 -11.91 6.62
C THR A 45 5.99 -11.06 7.78
N GLN A 46 6.13 -9.73 7.72
CA GLN A 46 5.39 -8.79 8.60
C GLN A 46 3.88 -8.73 8.29
N ARG A 47 3.38 -9.63 7.44
CA ARG A 47 1.94 -9.81 7.25
C ARG A 47 1.34 -10.25 8.59
N LEU A 48 0.41 -9.46 9.10
CA LEU A 48 -0.26 -9.76 10.36
C LEU A 48 -0.80 -11.20 10.35
N PRO A 49 -0.74 -11.93 11.48
CA PRO A 49 -1.39 -13.23 11.60
C PRO A 49 -2.86 -13.06 11.27
N SER A 50 -3.26 -13.56 10.10
CA SER A 50 -4.65 -13.55 9.70
C SER A 50 -5.30 -14.80 10.23
N CYS A 51 -6.45 -14.63 10.87
CA CYS A 51 -7.35 -15.71 11.21
C CYS A 51 -8.10 -16.21 9.96
N VAL A 52 -7.88 -15.61 8.79
CA VAL A 52 -8.48 -15.98 7.51
C VAL A 52 -7.38 -16.20 6.48
N SER A 53 -7.47 -17.27 5.68
CA SER A 53 -6.62 -17.44 4.51
C SER A 53 -7.47 -17.65 3.26
N ALA A 54 -6.92 -17.23 2.11
CA ALA A 54 -7.53 -17.40 0.81
C ALA A 54 -6.55 -18.12 -0.11
N ALA A 55 -7.07 -18.90 -1.05
CA ALA A 55 -6.32 -19.48 -2.15
C ALA A 55 -7.20 -19.45 -3.41
N VAL A 56 -6.61 -19.12 -4.56
CA VAL A 56 -7.30 -19.10 -5.85
C VAL A 56 -6.62 -20.11 -6.78
N SER A 57 -7.40 -20.93 -7.45
CA SER A 57 -6.91 -21.91 -8.43
C SER A 57 -7.87 -22.02 -9.60
N LEU A 58 -7.36 -22.39 -10.77
CA LEU A 58 -8.16 -22.79 -11.91
C LEU A 58 -8.05 -24.31 -12.11
N ASP A 59 -9.13 -24.94 -12.55
CA ASP A 59 -9.09 -26.34 -12.98
C ASP A 59 -8.28 -26.54 -14.27
N ARG A 60 -8.23 -25.51 -15.11
CA ARG A 60 -7.41 -25.43 -16.32
C ARG A 60 -7.15 -23.99 -16.71
N LEU A 61 -6.16 -23.75 -17.56
CA LEU A 61 -5.93 -22.44 -18.15
C LEU A 61 -6.76 -22.30 -19.45
N PRO A 62 -7.76 -21.39 -19.51
CA PRO A 62 -8.59 -21.24 -20.70
C PRO A 62 -7.84 -20.49 -21.80
N ALA A 63 -8.00 -20.90 -23.06
CA ALA A 63 -7.69 -20.07 -24.23
C ALA A 63 -8.87 -19.16 -24.60
N VAL A 64 -8.68 -18.22 -25.54
CA VAL A 64 -9.77 -17.35 -26.01
C VAL A 64 -11.00 -18.16 -26.44
N GLY A 65 -12.17 -17.76 -25.92
CA GLY A 65 -13.46 -18.42 -26.13
C GLY A 65 -13.74 -19.57 -25.17
N GLU A 66 -12.73 -20.06 -24.45
CA GLU A 66 -12.87 -21.18 -23.52
C GLU A 66 -13.26 -20.72 -22.11
N THR A 67 -13.90 -21.62 -21.35
CA THR A 67 -14.30 -21.39 -19.96
C THR A 67 -13.54 -22.31 -19.01
N ALA A 68 -13.12 -21.77 -17.86
CA ALA A 68 -12.50 -22.51 -16.76
C ALA A 68 -13.29 -22.31 -15.46
N ASN A 69 -13.21 -23.29 -14.55
CA ASN A 69 -13.73 -23.13 -13.20
C ASN A 69 -12.62 -22.56 -12.31
N VAL A 70 -12.93 -21.46 -11.64
CA VAL A 70 -12.10 -20.86 -10.60
C VAL A 70 -12.59 -21.39 -9.26
N ARG A 71 -11.71 -22.02 -8.50
CA ARG A 71 -11.96 -22.40 -7.11
C ARG A 71 -11.25 -21.43 -6.19
N VAL A 72 -12.04 -20.75 -5.35
CA VAL A 72 -11.55 -19.96 -4.23
C VAL A 72 -11.78 -20.74 -2.95
N THR A 73 -10.72 -21.03 -2.22
CA THR A 73 -10.79 -21.68 -0.91
C THR A 73 -10.51 -20.65 0.17
N LEU A 74 -11.45 -20.50 1.10
CA LEU A 74 -11.38 -19.59 2.23
C LEU A 74 -11.31 -20.44 3.50
N ASN A 75 -10.24 -20.33 4.28
CA ASN A 75 -10.16 -20.96 5.59
C ASN A 75 -10.26 -19.90 6.67
N ALA A 76 -10.82 -20.25 7.82
CA ALA A 76 -10.86 -19.38 8.97
C ALA A 76 -10.57 -20.15 10.26
N ASN A 77 -9.79 -19.57 11.17
CA ASN A 77 -9.52 -20.13 12.50
C ASN A 77 -10.53 -19.66 13.55
N THR A 78 -11.34 -18.65 13.20
CA THR A 78 -12.42 -18.11 14.01
C THR A 78 -13.66 -17.88 13.15
N GLN A 79 -14.81 -17.73 13.79
CA GLN A 79 -16.02 -17.30 13.10
C GLN A 79 -15.88 -15.82 12.70
N VAL A 80 -16.19 -15.51 11.44
CA VAL A 80 -16.28 -14.15 10.92
C VAL A 80 -17.67 -13.98 10.31
N ASP A 81 -18.51 -13.24 11.03
CA ASP A 81 -19.85 -12.93 10.57
C ASP A 81 -19.81 -11.79 9.55
N GLY A 82 -20.45 -12.00 8.40
CA GLY A 82 -20.60 -10.96 7.39
C GLY A 82 -19.29 -10.51 6.73
N ALA A 83 -18.33 -11.40 6.53
CA ALA A 83 -17.12 -11.08 5.78
C ALA A 83 -17.47 -10.64 4.35
N ARG A 84 -16.90 -9.51 3.90
CA ARG A 84 -16.97 -9.08 2.51
C ARG A 84 -16.01 -9.91 1.68
N PHE A 85 -16.53 -10.66 0.72
CA PHE A 85 -15.75 -11.39 -0.27
C PHE A 85 -15.87 -10.71 -1.62
N SER A 86 -14.73 -10.38 -2.24
CA SER A 86 -14.68 -9.79 -3.57
C SER A 86 -13.80 -10.60 -4.50
N VAL A 87 -14.22 -10.69 -5.76
CA VAL A 87 -13.44 -11.28 -6.84
C VAL A 87 -13.18 -10.21 -7.88
N ARG A 88 -11.90 -9.97 -8.15
CA ARG A 88 -11.41 -8.99 -9.14
C ARG A 88 -10.72 -9.73 -10.28
N LEU A 89 -11.02 -9.33 -11.52
CA LEU A 89 -10.38 -9.87 -12.72
C LEU A 89 -10.44 -8.86 -13.88
N PRO A 90 -9.52 -8.93 -14.84
CA PRO A 90 -9.47 -8.01 -15.96
C PRO A 90 -10.66 -8.17 -16.90
N LYS A 91 -10.99 -7.13 -17.67
CA LYS A 91 -12.05 -7.18 -18.70
C LYS A 91 -11.75 -8.14 -19.86
N SER A 92 -10.53 -8.65 -19.96
CA SER A 92 -10.15 -9.75 -20.87
C SER A 92 -10.73 -11.10 -20.45
N LEU A 93 -11.30 -11.19 -19.25
CA LEU A 93 -12.05 -12.33 -18.74
C LEU A 93 -13.49 -11.91 -18.47
N ARG A 94 -14.44 -12.83 -18.63
CA ARG A 94 -15.84 -12.66 -18.23
C ARG A 94 -16.14 -13.53 -17.04
N LEU A 95 -16.63 -12.94 -15.95
CA LEU A 95 -17.12 -13.67 -14.78
C LEU A 95 -18.58 -14.02 -14.95
N GLU A 96 -18.92 -15.31 -14.83
CA GLU A 96 -20.31 -15.77 -14.76
C GLU A 96 -20.77 -15.76 -13.30
N THR A 97 -21.69 -14.86 -12.97
CA THR A 97 -22.23 -14.71 -11.60
C THR A 97 -23.62 -15.34 -11.41
N ALA A 98 -24.25 -15.79 -12.50
CA ALA A 98 -25.56 -16.43 -12.46
C ALA A 98 -25.53 -17.69 -11.58
N GLY A 99 -26.48 -17.80 -10.64
CA GLY A 99 -26.54 -18.92 -9.69
C GLY A 99 -25.47 -18.89 -8.59
N THR A 100 -24.66 -17.83 -8.51
CA THR A 100 -23.73 -17.57 -7.40
C THR A 100 -24.33 -16.55 -6.43
N GLY A 101 -23.70 -16.36 -5.26
CA GLY A 101 -24.04 -15.28 -4.33
C GLY A 101 -23.39 -13.93 -4.67
N LEU A 102 -22.55 -13.87 -5.72
CA LEU A 102 -21.87 -12.65 -6.14
C LEU A 102 -22.82 -11.67 -6.84
N SER A 103 -22.60 -10.38 -6.60
CA SER A 103 -23.22 -9.29 -7.34
C SER A 103 -22.91 -9.38 -8.84
N ALA A 104 -23.67 -8.66 -9.67
CA ALA A 104 -23.23 -8.40 -11.04
C ALA A 104 -21.84 -7.72 -11.03
N PRO A 105 -20.93 -8.08 -11.96
CA PRO A 105 -19.62 -7.43 -12.03
C PRO A 105 -19.75 -5.94 -12.35
N ARG A 106 -19.09 -5.10 -11.54
CA ARG A 106 -18.96 -3.65 -11.78
C ARG A 106 -17.57 -3.31 -12.29
N ALA A 107 -17.46 -2.33 -13.19
CA ALA A 107 -16.16 -1.89 -13.69
C ALA A 107 -15.35 -1.16 -12.61
N VAL A 108 -14.05 -1.44 -12.54
CA VAL A 108 -13.08 -0.83 -11.64
C VAL A 108 -11.80 -0.57 -12.43
N GLY A 109 -11.69 0.61 -13.03
CA GLY A 109 -10.59 0.91 -13.96
C GLY A 109 -10.59 -0.05 -15.14
N LEU A 110 -9.50 -0.81 -15.29
CA LEU A 110 -9.34 -1.86 -16.31
C LEU A 110 -9.92 -3.23 -15.89
N ASP A 111 -10.27 -3.37 -14.62
CA ASP A 111 -10.82 -4.60 -14.08
C ASP A 111 -12.35 -4.53 -13.97
N GLN A 112 -12.90 -5.66 -13.55
CA GLN A 112 -14.22 -5.77 -12.97
C GLN A 112 -14.14 -6.43 -11.60
N VAL A 113 -15.06 -6.05 -10.71
CA VAL A 113 -15.17 -6.60 -9.37
C VAL A 113 -16.61 -7.09 -9.15
N ALA A 114 -16.75 -8.28 -8.58
CA ALA A 114 -18.03 -8.79 -8.08
C ALA A 114 -17.89 -9.13 -6.59
N GLU A 115 -18.92 -8.86 -5.80
CA GLU A 115 -18.84 -8.93 -4.34
C GLU A 115 -20.00 -9.72 -3.76
N GLN A 116 -19.79 -10.36 -2.62
CA GLN A 116 -20.86 -10.90 -1.78
C GLN A 116 -20.47 -10.76 -0.31
N THR A 117 -21.47 -10.72 0.56
CA THR A 117 -21.27 -10.92 1.99
C THR A 117 -21.45 -12.39 2.31
N LEU A 118 -20.52 -12.98 3.06
CA LEU A 118 -20.59 -14.37 3.47
C LEU A 118 -20.16 -14.55 4.93
N ALA A 119 -20.68 -15.58 5.59
CA ALA A 119 -20.15 -16.03 6.87
C ALA A 119 -18.98 -17.00 6.62
N LEU A 120 -17.91 -16.84 7.39
CA LEU A 120 -16.82 -17.81 7.49
C LEU A 120 -16.87 -18.49 8.86
N THR A 121 -16.82 -19.82 8.83
CA THR A 121 -16.71 -20.65 10.03
C THR A 121 -15.38 -21.38 10.03
N THR A 122 -15.05 -22.04 11.14
CA THR A 122 -13.84 -22.87 11.24
C THR A 122 -13.80 -24.06 10.29
N LYS A 123 -14.91 -24.41 9.63
CA LYS A 123 -14.95 -25.41 8.55
C LYS A 123 -14.40 -24.89 7.22
N GLY A 124 -14.11 -23.60 7.12
CA GLY A 124 -13.79 -22.94 5.85
C GLY A 124 -14.99 -22.89 4.90
N ARG A 125 -14.73 -22.41 3.69
CA ARG A 125 -15.70 -22.27 2.60
C ARG A 125 -14.97 -22.40 1.27
N SER A 126 -15.58 -23.10 0.30
CA SER A 126 -15.10 -23.09 -1.09
C SER A 126 -16.15 -22.44 -1.97
N VAL A 127 -15.72 -21.53 -2.84
CA VAL A 127 -16.54 -20.87 -3.85
C VAL A 127 -16.03 -21.30 -5.21
N THR A 128 -16.91 -21.84 -6.05
CA THR A 128 -16.59 -22.19 -7.44
C THR A 128 -17.28 -21.21 -8.38
N LEU A 129 -16.51 -20.59 -9.26
CA LEU A 129 -16.95 -19.59 -10.22
C LEU A 129 -16.56 -20.04 -11.61
N ARG A 130 -17.25 -19.55 -12.64
CA ARG A 130 -16.88 -19.78 -14.03
C ARG A 130 -16.35 -18.50 -14.66
N VAL A 131 -15.25 -18.64 -15.39
CA VAL A 131 -14.65 -17.53 -16.13
C VAL A 131 -14.43 -17.92 -17.58
N THR A 132 -14.89 -17.09 -18.51
CA THR A 132 -14.60 -17.24 -19.95
C THR A 132 -13.48 -16.29 -20.34
N ALA A 133 -12.47 -16.76 -21.06
CA ALA A 133 -11.46 -15.88 -21.61
C ALA A 133 -11.96 -15.20 -22.90
N LEU A 134 -11.90 -13.88 -22.95
CA LEU A 134 -12.39 -13.07 -24.07
C LEU A 134 -11.29 -12.61 -25.02
N SER A 135 -10.06 -12.45 -24.52
CA SER A 135 -8.91 -12.02 -25.32
C SER A 135 -7.62 -12.65 -24.82
N ALA A 136 -6.67 -12.87 -25.73
CA ALA A 136 -5.34 -13.36 -25.39
C ALA A 136 -4.54 -12.30 -24.61
N GLY A 137 -3.57 -12.75 -23.84
CA GLY A 137 -2.66 -11.91 -23.06
C GLY A 137 -2.67 -12.22 -21.56
N PRO A 138 -1.87 -11.48 -20.77
CA PRO A 138 -1.78 -11.67 -19.34
C PRO A 138 -3.13 -11.44 -18.64
N ALA A 139 -3.39 -12.26 -17.64
CA ALA A 139 -4.59 -12.18 -16.81
C ALA A 139 -4.26 -12.54 -15.36
N GLN A 140 -5.01 -11.92 -14.45
CA GLN A 140 -4.92 -12.19 -13.03
C GLN A 140 -6.32 -12.28 -12.44
N ILE A 141 -6.61 -13.32 -11.67
CA ILE A 141 -7.86 -13.43 -10.91
C ILE A 141 -7.50 -13.32 -9.45
N GLN A 142 -8.15 -12.40 -8.76
CA GLN A 142 -7.86 -12.09 -7.36
C GLN A 142 -9.12 -12.31 -6.52
N ALA A 143 -8.89 -12.73 -5.29
CA ALA A 143 -9.90 -12.92 -4.28
C ALA A 143 -9.47 -12.22 -3.00
N ASP A 144 -10.31 -11.31 -2.52
CA ASP A 144 -10.11 -10.60 -1.26
C ASP A 144 -11.24 -10.96 -0.29
N VAL A 145 -10.86 -11.11 0.98
CA VAL A 145 -11.78 -11.20 2.10
C VAL A 145 -11.43 -10.09 3.08
N ALA A 146 -12.44 -9.39 3.58
CA ALA A 146 -12.29 -8.42 4.67
C ALA A 146 -13.42 -8.59 5.70
N GLY A 147 -13.04 -8.71 6.98
CA GLY A 147 -13.95 -8.66 8.11
C GLY A 147 -13.88 -7.32 8.86
N ALA A 148 -14.56 -7.24 10.01
CA ALA A 148 -14.55 -6.04 10.85
C ALA A 148 -13.19 -5.76 11.52
N GLU A 149 -12.37 -6.80 11.67
CA GLU A 149 -11.04 -6.71 12.27
C GLU A 149 -9.96 -7.01 11.23
N GLU A 150 -8.78 -6.41 11.40
CA GLU A 150 -7.59 -6.58 10.56
C GLU A 150 -7.19 -8.04 10.35
N LYS A 151 -7.21 -8.80 11.44
CA LYS A 151 -6.91 -10.23 11.45
C LYS A 151 -7.95 -11.07 10.71
N HIS A 152 -9.04 -10.48 10.23
CA HIS A 152 -10.09 -11.17 9.45
C HIS A 152 -9.97 -10.85 7.94
N ALA A 153 -8.82 -10.37 7.47
CA ALA A 153 -8.57 -10.07 6.07
C ALA A 153 -7.64 -11.10 5.39
N ALA A 154 -7.90 -11.39 4.12
CA ALA A 154 -7.04 -12.24 3.31
C ALA A 154 -7.05 -11.78 1.85
N HIS A 155 -5.92 -11.99 1.18
CA HIS A 155 -5.75 -11.75 -0.25
C HIS A 155 -5.08 -12.98 -0.86
N ALA A 156 -5.58 -13.40 -2.02
CA ALA A 156 -4.98 -14.41 -2.87
C ALA A 156 -5.24 -14.11 -4.34
N SER A 157 -4.35 -14.57 -5.20
CA SER A 157 -4.45 -14.36 -6.64
C SER A 157 -3.93 -15.58 -7.40
N THR A 158 -4.22 -15.60 -8.70
CA THR A 158 -3.61 -16.52 -9.65
C THR A 158 -3.31 -15.79 -10.95
N GLU A 159 -2.07 -15.92 -11.40
CA GLU A 159 -1.51 -15.25 -12.57
C GLU A 159 -1.35 -16.24 -13.72
N PHE A 160 -1.82 -15.87 -14.91
CA PHE A 160 -1.65 -16.69 -16.12
C PHE A 160 -1.69 -15.83 -17.38
N THR A 161 -1.29 -16.40 -18.51
CA THR A 161 -1.41 -15.79 -19.83
C THR A 161 -2.41 -16.60 -20.64
N VAL A 162 -3.49 -15.94 -21.08
CA VAL A 162 -4.47 -16.51 -22.00
C VAL A 162 -3.85 -16.62 -23.39
N GLY A 163 -3.88 -17.83 -23.94
CA GLY A 163 -3.47 -18.13 -25.29
C GLY A 163 -4.56 -17.81 -26.32
N ALA A 164 -4.16 -17.41 -27.52
CA ALA A 164 -5.09 -17.11 -28.61
C ALA A 164 -5.81 -18.36 -29.16
N THR A 165 -5.20 -19.53 -29.00
CA THR A 165 -5.71 -20.83 -29.46
C THR A 165 -5.72 -21.85 -28.33
N SER A 166 -6.55 -22.89 -28.46
CA SER A 166 -6.63 -23.96 -27.47
C SER A 166 -5.24 -24.56 -27.18
N GLY A 167 -4.93 -24.79 -25.89
CA GLY A 167 -3.64 -25.32 -25.45
C GLY A 167 -2.47 -24.33 -25.44
N SER A 168 -2.65 -23.07 -25.86
CA SER A 168 -1.57 -22.07 -25.87
C SER A 168 -1.50 -21.18 -24.62
N SER A 169 -2.40 -21.37 -23.64
CA SER A 169 -2.35 -20.67 -22.35
C SER A 169 -1.26 -21.23 -21.43
N ARG A 170 -0.66 -20.38 -20.60
CA ARG A 170 0.47 -20.72 -19.70
C ARG A 170 0.36 -20.04 -18.35
N THR A 171 1.00 -20.60 -17.32
CA THR A 171 1.07 -20.02 -15.98
C THR A 171 1.94 -18.75 -15.94
N GLY A 172 1.59 -17.81 -15.07
CA GLY A 172 2.27 -16.53 -14.91
C GLY A 172 1.92 -15.49 -15.98
N ILE A 173 2.20 -14.23 -15.65
CA ILE A 173 1.89 -13.06 -16.49
C ILE A 173 3.06 -12.57 -17.35
N GLY A 174 4.29 -13.05 -17.10
CA GLY A 174 5.48 -12.87 -17.95
C GLY A 174 5.90 -11.42 -18.26
N SER A 175 7.14 -11.08 -17.91
CA SER A 175 7.82 -9.79 -18.18
C SER A 175 7.25 -8.56 -17.45
N PRO A 176 8.10 -7.69 -16.87
CA PRO A 176 7.70 -6.37 -16.38
C PRO A 176 7.44 -5.35 -17.51
N GLU A 177 7.55 -5.79 -18.77
CA GLU A 177 7.26 -4.99 -19.96
C GLU A 177 5.89 -5.38 -20.54
N GLY A 178 5.10 -4.40 -20.99
CA GLY A 178 3.85 -4.68 -21.69
C GLY A 178 3.30 -3.52 -22.52
N PRO A 179 2.49 -3.80 -23.55
CA PRO A 179 1.87 -2.77 -24.36
C PRO A 179 0.93 -1.91 -23.50
N ALA A 180 0.93 -0.61 -23.74
CA ALA A 180 0.02 0.31 -23.09
C ALA A 180 -1.41 0.09 -23.58
N VAL A 181 -2.37 0.41 -22.71
CA VAL A 181 -3.80 0.35 -23.02
C VAL A 181 -4.43 1.73 -22.92
N SER A 182 -5.58 1.94 -23.54
CA SER A 182 -6.32 3.19 -23.41
C SER A 182 -6.80 3.40 -21.96
N SER A 183 -6.63 4.61 -21.44
CA SER A 183 -7.14 5.00 -20.13
C SER A 183 -8.50 5.71 -20.21
N GLY A 184 -9.17 5.79 -19.07
CA GLY A 184 -10.34 6.67 -18.91
C GLY A 184 -9.94 8.13 -18.67
N GLN A 185 -10.93 9.00 -18.54
CA GLN A 185 -10.68 10.41 -18.20
C GLN A 185 -10.05 10.53 -16.81
N THR A 186 -8.90 11.19 -16.73
CA THR A 186 -8.21 11.44 -15.47
C THR A 186 -8.87 12.57 -14.70
N LYS A 187 -8.93 12.42 -13.38
CA LYS A 187 -9.29 13.51 -12.48
C LYS A 187 -8.13 14.49 -12.40
N THR A 188 -8.31 15.71 -12.89
CA THR A 188 -7.34 16.78 -12.70
C THR A 188 -7.22 17.12 -11.22
N LEU A 189 -5.99 17.20 -10.71
CA LEU A 189 -5.75 17.68 -9.36
C LEU A 189 -5.88 19.20 -9.35
N THR A 190 -6.94 19.72 -8.74
CA THR A 190 -7.17 21.17 -8.58
C THR A 190 -6.44 21.77 -7.37
N ASN A 191 -5.95 20.95 -6.44
CA ASN A 191 -5.36 21.42 -5.19
C ASN A 191 -4.09 20.65 -4.80
N GLY A 192 -2.97 21.37 -4.72
CA GLY A 192 -1.74 20.94 -4.08
C GLY A 192 -0.63 21.97 -4.28
N LYS A 193 -0.01 22.45 -3.20
CA LYS A 193 1.19 23.33 -3.20
C LYS A 193 2.44 22.65 -3.77
N ALA A 194 2.31 21.74 -4.72
CA ALA A 194 3.41 20.95 -5.26
C ALA A 194 3.92 21.61 -6.56
N ALA A 195 5.11 22.20 -6.48
CA ALA A 195 5.88 22.61 -7.67
C ALA A 195 6.43 21.34 -8.36
N PRO A 196 6.37 21.21 -9.69
CA PRO A 196 6.70 19.97 -10.39
C PRO A 196 8.20 19.61 -10.24
N VAL A 197 8.52 18.30 -10.32
CA VAL A 197 9.89 17.76 -10.07
C VAL A 197 10.86 18.14 -11.20
N ALA A 198 10.32 18.51 -12.35
CA ALA A 198 10.95 19.25 -13.42
C ALA A 198 9.90 20.23 -13.99
N ALA A 199 10.30 21.26 -14.74
CA ALA A 199 9.33 22.12 -15.42
C ALA A 199 8.37 21.25 -16.26
N ALA A 200 7.06 21.39 -16.03
CA ALA A 200 6.08 20.76 -16.90
C ALA A 200 6.37 21.21 -18.35
N PRO A 201 6.31 20.31 -19.35
CA PRO A 201 6.45 20.75 -20.73
C PRO A 201 5.42 21.86 -20.99
N ALA A 202 5.89 22.96 -21.59
CA ALA A 202 5.04 24.09 -21.97
C ALA A 202 3.86 23.59 -22.81
N SER A 203 2.76 24.36 -22.82
CA SER A 203 1.58 24.11 -23.65
C SER A 203 1.97 23.58 -25.03
N VAL A 204 1.27 22.53 -25.49
CA VAL A 204 1.53 21.83 -26.76
C VAL A 204 1.73 22.85 -27.88
N SER A 205 2.99 23.12 -28.22
CA SER A 205 3.31 23.92 -29.41
C SER A 205 3.25 23.01 -30.62
N ALA A 206 2.75 23.54 -31.74
CA ALA A 206 2.87 22.86 -33.02
C ALA A 206 4.35 22.61 -33.32
N ALA A 207 4.67 21.43 -33.86
CA ALA A 207 6.04 21.11 -34.24
C ALA A 207 6.56 22.13 -35.26
N ALA A 208 7.74 22.70 -35.00
CA ALA A 208 8.40 23.57 -35.97
C ALA A 208 8.83 22.75 -37.20
N ALA A 209 9.08 23.44 -38.32
CA ALA A 209 9.66 22.81 -39.50
C ALA A 209 10.98 22.10 -39.12
N GLY A 210 11.15 20.85 -39.57
CA GLY A 210 12.33 20.05 -39.20
C GLY A 210 12.20 19.28 -37.87
N GLN A 211 11.13 19.47 -37.10
CA GLN A 211 10.92 18.79 -35.81
C GLN A 211 9.71 17.85 -35.82
N ILE A 212 9.73 16.85 -34.95
CA ILE A 212 8.55 16.05 -34.61
C ILE A 212 8.28 16.22 -33.12
N CYS A 213 7.03 16.50 -32.75
CA CYS A 213 6.58 16.54 -31.36
C CYS A 213 5.68 15.34 -31.06
N ALA A 214 6.06 14.51 -30.10
CA ALA A 214 5.23 13.43 -29.57
C ALA A 214 4.42 13.93 -28.37
N THR A 215 3.10 13.78 -28.43
CA THR A 215 2.18 14.21 -27.37
C THR A 215 1.32 13.05 -26.88
N GLY A 216 0.75 13.20 -25.68
CA GLY A 216 -0.19 12.24 -25.10
C GLY A 216 -0.34 12.46 -23.60
N SER A 217 -0.96 11.50 -22.92
CA SER A 217 -0.98 11.44 -21.46
C SER A 217 -0.84 10.03 -20.91
N PHE A 218 -0.31 9.95 -19.69
CA PHE A 218 -0.23 8.71 -18.92
C PHE A 218 -1.16 8.78 -17.71
N ALA A 219 -1.91 7.73 -17.48
CA ALA A 219 -2.85 7.60 -16.38
C ALA A 219 -2.64 6.30 -15.61
N ILE A 220 -3.04 6.32 -14.34
CA ILE A 220 -3.03 5.17 -13.45
C ILE A 220 -4.42 5.07 -12.82
N ALA A 221 -4.94 3.87 -12.63
CA ALA A 221 -6.18 3.65 -11.89
C ALA A 221 -5.87 3.21 -10.46
N ASP A 222 -6.55 3.79 -9.48
CA ASP A 222 -6.49 3.34 -8.09
C ASP A 222 -7.37 2.09 -7.85
N LYS A 223 -7.37 1.56 -6.62
CA LYS A 223 -8.18 0.39 -6.25
C LYS A 223 -9.68 0.56 -6.47
N THR A 224 -10.18 1.80 -6.47
CA THR A 224 -11.60 2.11 -6.70
C THR A 224 -11.95 2.22 -8.18
N GLY A 225 -10.93 2.23 -9.04
CA GLY A 225 -11.07 2.43 -10.48
C GLY A 225 -11.06 3.90 -10.88
N THR A 226 -10.72 4.80 -9.96
CA THR A 226 -10.58 6.23 -10.26
C THR A 226 -9.29 6.43 -11.05
N TRP A 227 -9.40 7.07 -12.21
CA TRP A 227 -8.25 7.42 -13.04
C TRP A 227 -7.56 8.68 -12.52
N LEU A 228 -6.29 8.52 -12.19
CA LEU A 228 -5.37 9.55 -11.73
C LEU A 228 -4.39 9.89 -12.85
N ALA A 229 -3.91 11.13 -12.86
CA ALA A 229 -2.74 11.49 -13.65
C ALA A 229 -1.55 10.65 -13.20
N GLY A 230 -0.81 10.03 -14.12
CA GLY A 230 0.49 9.44 -13.81
C GLY A 230 1.52 10.57 -13.73
N ARG A 231 2.03 10.86 -12.54
CA ARG A 231 2.81 12.08 -12.25
C ARG A 231 4.29 11.80 -12.36
N ASN A 232 5.00 12.70 -13.05
CA ASN A 232 6.46 12.63 -13.21
C ASN A 232 6.94 11.26 -13.66
N ILE A 233 6.18 10.60 -14.52
CA ILE A 233 6.53 9.31 -15.10
C ILE A 233 7.60 9.55 -16.17
N PRO A 234 8.76 8.87 -16.10
CA PRO A 234 9.74 8.84 -17.19
C PRO A 234 9.11 8.49 -18.54
N VAL A 235 9.34 9.35 -19.54
CA VAL A 235 8.86 9.21 -20.91
C VAL A 235 10.05 9.23 -21.86
N THR A 236 10.09 8.31 -22.82
CA THR A 236 11.08 8.26 -23.90
C THR A 236 10.38 8.13 -25.25
N VAL A 237 10.69 9.01 -26.19
CA VAL A 237 10.29 8.89 -27.60
C VAL A 237 11.33 8.06 -28.33
N GLN A 238 10.89 6.95 -28.91
CA GLN A 238 11.75 5.99 -29.60
C GLN A 238 11.29 5.82 -31.04
N GLY A 239 12.22 5.53 -31.94
CA GLY A 239 11.86 5.33 -33.34
C GLY A 239 12.96 4.73 -34.20
N LYS A 240 12.64 4.57 -35.48
CA LYS A 240 13.54 4.12 -36.54
C LYS A 240 13.36 5.00 -37.78
N THR A 241 14.47 5.33 -38.45
CA THR A 241 14.46 6.11 -39.69
C THR A 241 14.10 5.26 -40.91
N THR A 242 14.43 3.97 -40.89
CA THR A 242 14.09 2.97 -41.93
C THR A 242 13.61 1.67 -41.27
N SER A 243 13.13 0.71 -42.07
CA SER A 243 12.71 -0.61 -41.56
C SER A 243 13.85 -1.42 -40.95
N THR A 244 15.08 -1.20 -41.40
CA THR A 244 16.29 -1.92 -40.96
C THR A 244 17.14 -1.14 -39.97
N ALA A 245 16.83 0.15 -39.73
CA ALA A 245 17.56 0.96 -38.75
C ALA A 245 17.39 0.41 -37.32
N ALA A 246 18.42 0.60 -36.50
CA ALA A 246 18.34 0.35 -35.07
C ALA A 246 17.32 1.31 -34.42
N THR A 247 16.72 0.87 -33.31
CA THR A 247 15.90 1.73 -32.46
C THR A 247 16.78 2.80 -31.82
N VAL A 248 16.34 4.06 -31.91
CA VAL A 248 17.02 5.22 -31.30
C VAL A 248 16.07 5.93 -30.34
N ASN A 249 16.59 6.39 -29.20
CA ASN A 249 15.90 7.31 -28.30
C ASN A 249 16.09 8.74 -28.82
N TYR A 250 15.01 9.39 -29.20
CA TYR A 250 15.05 10.74 -29.80
C TYR A 250 14.80 11.86 -28.80
N ALA A 251 13.97 11.61 -27.79
CA ALA A 251 13.69 12.57 -26.72
C ALA A 251 13.34 11.83 -25.43
N THR A 252 13.63 12.45 -24.30
CA THR A 252 13.25 11.97 -22.97
C THR A 252 12.64 13.11 -22.17
N GLY A 253 11.73 12.79 -21.26
CA GLY A 253 11.18 13.76 -20.32
C GLY A 253 10.33 13.07 -19.26
N LEU A 254 9.45 13.85 -18.65
CA LEU A 254 8.51 13.38 -17.63
C LEU A 254 7.09 13.77 -18.03
N THR A 255 6.11 12.99 -17.58
CA THR A 255 4.71 13.43 -17.62
C THR A 255 4.46 14.57 -16.62
N GLY A 256 3.51 15.43 -16.95
CA GLY A 256 3.09 16.56 -16.14
C GLY A 256 2.49 16.14 -14.81
N TYR A 257 2.81 16.89 -13.76
CA TYR A 257 2.33 16.61 -12.40
C TYR A 257 0.80 16.75 -12.23
N ALA A 258 0.17 17.71 -12.89
CA ALA A 258 -1.25 18.00 -12.67
C ALA A 258 -2.20 17.11 -13.50
N ASP A 259 -1.76 16.69 -14.68
CA ASP A 259 -2.63 16.10 -15.71
C ASP A 259 -2.04 14.88 -16.42
N GLY A 260 -0.80 14.49 -16.11
CA GLY A 260 -0.14 13.32 -16.70
C GLY A 260 0.24 13.51 -18.17
N LYS A 261 0.13 14.72 -18.73
CA LYS A 261 0.43 14.98 -20.14
C LYS A 261 1.92 15.08 -20.41
N TYR A 262 2.35 14.75 -21.62
CA TYR A 262 3.70 15.02 -22.09
C TYR A 262 3.66 15.65 -23.48
N SER A 263 4.70 16.42 -23.79
CA SER A 263 4.99 16.96 -25.11
C SER A 263 6.50 16.98 -25.28
N LEU A 264 7.02 16.07 -26.10
CA LEU A 264 8.46 15.90 -26.33
C LEU A 264 8.78 16.10 -27.81
N CYS A 265 9.55 17.13 -28.12
CA CYS A 265 9.95 17.45 -29.48
C CYS A 265 11.42 17.10 -29.73
N PHE A 266 11.72 16.63 -30.94
CA PHE A 266 13.08 16.37 -31.39
C PHE A 266 13.27 16.80 -32.85
N THR A 267 14.50 17.13 -33.22
CA THR A 267 14.86 17.38 -34.62
C THR A 267 14.81 16.08 -35.40
N ALA A 268 13.94 16.00 -36.41
CA ALA A 268 13.78 14.81 -37.21
C ALA A 268 15.04 14.59 -38.08
N PRO A 269 15.73 13.44 -37.99
CA PRO A 269 16.94 13.18 -38.78
C PRO A 269 16.64 12.88 -40.25
N VAL A 270 15.36 12.68 -40.59
CA VAL A 270 14.87 12.36 -41.94
C VAL A 270 13.55 13.07 -42.17
N ALA A 271 13.19 13.30 -43.45
CA ALA A 271 11.92 13.95 -43.81
C ALA A 271 10.69 13.17 -43.33
N LYS A 272 10.82 11.84 -43.15
CA LYS A 272 9.76 10.96 -42.68
C LYS A 272 10.36 9.80 -41.90
N MET A 273 9.96 9.65 -40.64
CA MET A 273 10.34 8.54 -39.77
C MET A 273 9.63 7.26 -40.21
N TYR A 274 10.32 6.12 -40.25
CA TYR A 274 9.69 4.84 -40.56
C TYR A 274 8.71 4.41 -39.47
N SER A 275 9.13 4.51 -38.21
CA SER A 275 8.32 4.16 -37.04
C SER A 275 8.66 5.03 -35.85
N LEU A 276 7.66 5.39 -35.06
CA LEU A 276 7.77 6.15 -33.82
C LEU A 276 6.82 5.59 -32.77
N TRP A 277 7.27 5.48 -31.52
CA TRP A 277 6.45 5.10 -30.36
C TRP A 277 6.96 5.81 -29.11
N VAL A 278 6.14 5.78 -28.06
CA VAL A 278 6.50 6.35 -26.75
C VAL A 278 6.59 5.21 -25.75
N SER A 279 7.66 5.19 -24.97
CA SER A 279 7.89 4.26 -23.87
C SER A 279 7.87 5.03 -22.54
N PHE A 280 7.29 4.39 -21.53
CA PHE A 280 7.21 4.88 -20.16
C PHE A 280 7.91 3.87 -19.26
N SER A 281 8.53 4.32 -18.18
CA SER A 281 9.17 3.42 -17.23
C SER A 281 8.92 3.82 -15.78
N THR A 282 8.86 2.83 -14.87
CA THR A 282 8.95 3.06 -13.42
C THR A 282 10.39 3.24 -12.94
N ALA A 283 11.35 3.53 -13.81
CA ALA A 283 12.74 3.82 -13.48
C ALA A 283 13.03 5.33 -13.47
N GLY A 284 12.82 5.98 -12.32
CA GLY A 284 13.17 7.38 -12.09
C GLY A 284 14.62 7.57 -11.66
N SER A 285 15.08 8.82 -11.63
CA SER A 285 16.37 9.20 -11.06
C SER A 285 16.40 9.13 -9.53
N LEU A 286 15.22 9.21 -8.88
CA LEU A 286 15.07 9.34 -7.43
C LEU A 286 14.36 8.16 -6.76
N TRP A 287 13.51 7.47 -7.50
CA TRP A 287 12.92 6.22 -7.06
C TRP A 287 12.59 5.34 -8.25
N GLN A 288 12.36 4.06 -7.99
CA GLN A 288 11.87 3.14 -9.00
C GLN A 288 11.13 1.95 -8.42
N VAL A 289 10.28 1.35 -9.24
CA VAL A 289 9.60 0.09 -8.96
C VAL A 289 10.13 -0.99 -9.89
N THR A 290 10.58 -2.10 -9.33
CA THR A 290 11.12 -3.25 -10.05
C THR A 290 10.40 -4.54 -9.69
N ASP A 291 10.65 -5.60 -10.45
CA ASP A 291 10.34 -6.98 -10.05
C ASP A 291 10.95 -7.35 -8.67
N LEU A 292 10.54 -8.50 -8.12
CA LEU A 292 11.03 -8.95 -6.81
C LEU A 292 12.54 -9.24 -6.79
N ALA A 293 13.10 -9.64 -7.93
CA ALA A 293 14.55 -9.82 -8.09
C ALA A 293 15.33 -8.50 -7.93
N GLY A 294 14.67 -7.35 -8.13
CA GLY A 294 15.32 -6.04 -8.10
C GLY A 294 16.06 -5.71 -9.39
N THR A 295 15.78 -6.46 -10.47
CA THR A 295 16.57 -6.42 -11.72
C THR A 295 15.94 -5.58 -12.80
N SER A 296 14.62 -5.60 -12.93
CA SER A 296 13.92 -5.01 -14.07
C SER A 296 12.82 -4.07 -13.62
N ALA A 297 12.88 -2.82 -14.10
CA ALA A 297 11.81 -1.86 -13.91
C ALA A 297 10.63 -2.14 -14.85
N TYR A 298 9.44 -1.77 -14.43
CA TYR A 298 8.25 -1.89 -15.26
C TYR A 298 8.30 -0.88 -16.40
N THR A 299 7.98 -1.35 -17.60
CA THR A 299 7.99 -0.54 -18.82
C THR A 299 6.71 -0.75 -19.60
N THR A 300 6.18 0.31 -20.20
CA THR A 300 5.04 0.19 -21.10
C THR A 300 5.19 1.11 -22.30
N TYR A 301 4.71 0.67 -23.47
CA TYR A 301 4.92 1.37 -24.73
C TYR A 301 3.62 1.50 -25.51
N THR A 302 3.48 2.61 -26.22
CA THR A 302 2.32 2.88 -27.09
C THR A 302 2.34 2.00 -28.33
N ALA A 303 1.22 1.93 -29.03
CA ALA A 303 1.21 1.44 -30.41
C ALA A 303 2.18 2.24 -31.29
N VAL A 304 2.81 1.56 -32.24
CA VAL A 304 3.75 2.17 -33.19
C VAL A 304 2.99 2.98 -34.23
N LYS A 305 3.44 4.22 -34.45
CA LYS A 305 3.02 5.04 -35.59
C LYS A 305 4.05 4.97 -36.70
N SER A 306 3.62 4.65 -37.92
CA SER A 306 4.49 4.60 -39.09
C SER A 306 4.48 5.92 -39.86
N ASN A 307 5.54 6.18 -40.64
CA ASN A 307 5.57 7.25 -41.64
C ASN A 307 5.32 8.67 -41.10
N VAL A 308 5.79 8.97 -39.88
CA VAL A 308 5.60 10.27 -39.23
C VAL A 308 6.48 11.32 -39.91
N ALA A 309 5.86 12.32 -40.52
CA ALA A 309 6.56 13.37 -41.26
C ALA A 309 7.31 14.34 -40.33
N SER A 310 8.45 14.86 -40.78
CA SER A 310 9.08 16.03 -40.18
C SER A 310 8.13 17.24 -40.27
N GLY A 311 8.03 18.01 -39.19
CA GLY A 311 7.03 19.07 -38.98
C GLY A 311 5.72 18.59 -38.35
N ALA A 312 5.57 17.30 -38.01
CA ALA A 312 4.33 16.77 -37.44
C ALA A 312 4.29 16.78 -35.90
N THR A 313 3.10 17.05 -35.37
CA THR A 313 2.74 16.70 -33.98
C THR A 313 2.01 15.36 -33.98
N ALA A 314 2.64 14.34 -33.40
CA ALA A 314 2.10 12.98 -33.33
C ALA A 314 1.49 12.69 -31.95
N ASP A 315 0.17 12.58 -31.89
CA ASP A 315 -0.57 12.30 -30.65
C ASP A 315 -0.75 10.80 -30.38
N PHE A 316 -0.15 10.29 -29.31
CA PHE A 316 -0.25 8.89 -28.90
C PHE A 316 -1.40 8.62 -27.92
N GLY A 317 -2.24 9.62 -27.67
CA GLY A 317 -3.48 9.50 -26.90
C GLY A 317 -3.27 9.42 -25.39
N SER A 318 -4.36 9.10 -24.69
CA SER A 318 -4.38 8.86 -23.24
C SER A 318 -4.24 7.38 -22.97
N ILE A 319 -3.12 7.02 -22.36
CA ILE A 319 -2.74 5.63 -22.13
C ILE A 319 -2.51 5.33 -20.64
N ALA A 320 -2.44 4.05 -20.33
CA ALA A 320 -2.19 3.49 -19.02
C ALA A 320 -1.37 2.20 -19.14
N PRO A 321 -0.73 1.74 -18.06
CA PRO A 321 -0.11 0.42 -18.05
C PRO A 321 -1.19 -0.66 -18.15
N PRO A 322 -0.83 -1.87 -18.61
CA PRO A 322 -1.77 -2.99 -18.61
C PRO A 322 -2.15 -3.35 -17.17
N THR A 323 -3.35 -3.92 -17.00
CA THR A 323 -3.99 -4.14 -15.69
C THR A 323 -3.08 -4.84 -14.68
N GLN A 324 -2.39 -5.92 -15.10
CA GLN A 324 -1.52 -6.69 -14.22
C GLN A 324 -0.32 -5.89 -13.70
N HIS A 325 0.07 -4.78 -14.33
CA HIS A 325 1.16 -3.94 -13.84
C HIS A 325 0.64 -2.71 -13.07
N MET A 326 -0.67 -2.40 -13.13
CA MET A 326 -1.27 -1.14 -12.64
C MET A 326 -0.84 -0.78 -11.22
N ARG A 327 -0.83 -1.74 -10.30
CA ARG A 327 -0.42 -1.56 -8.91
C ARG A 327 1.03 -1.13 -8.75
N GLY A 328 1.96 -1.73 -9.50
CA GLY A 328 3.36 -1.31 -9.50
C GLY A 328 3.53 0.14 -9.99
N TRP A 329 2.77 0.54 -11.00
CA TRP A 329 2.75 1.94 -11.45
C TRP A 329 2.10 2.88 -10.44
N HIS A 330 1.04 2.46 -9.76
CA HIS A 330 0.40 3.22 -8.70
C HIS A 330 1.32 3.42 -7.50
N ALA A 331 2.11 2.40 -7.12
CA ALA A 331 3.15 2.54 -6.11
C ALA A 331 4.22 3.57 -6.54
N PHE A 332 4.69 3.50 -7.79
CA PHE A 332 5.64 4.49 -8.34
C PHE A 332 5.08 5.92 -8.25
N ASP A 333 3.82 6.11 -8.66
CA ASP A 333 3.17 7.42 -8.67
C ASP A 333 2.90 7.96 -7.26
N THR A 334 2.66 7.08 -6.29
CA THR A 334 2.43 7.44 -4.89
C THR A 334 3.65 8.13 -4.27
N LEU A 335 4.87 7.71 -4.63
CA LEU A 335 6.12 8.31 -4.09
C LEU A 335 6.29 9.78 -4.47
N ASN A 336 5.63 10.26 -5.52
CA ASN A 336 5.60 11.69 -5.82
C ASN A 336 5.10 12.51 -4.62
N LEU A 337 4.12 11.99 -3.87
CA LEU A 337 3.55 12.68 -2.72
C LEU A 337 4.60 12.87 -1.60
N LEU A 338 5.42 11.84 -1.36
CA LEU A 338 6.53 11.91 -0.40
C LEU A 338 7.63 12.85 -0.89
N TRP A 339 7.96 12.83 -2.18
CA TRP A 339 8.99 13.67 -2.78
C TRP A 339 8.76 15.17 -2.58
N PHE A 340 7.51 15.64 -2.58
CA PHE A 340 7.21 17.06 -2.29
C PHE A 340 7.45 17.46 -0.84
N ASN A 341 7.67 16.48 0.04
CA ASN A 341 8.02 16.66 1.43
C ASN A 341 9.49 16.24 1.70
N ARG A 342 10.33 16.15 0.67
CA ARG A 342 11.76 15.83 0.84
C ARG A 342 12.48 16.83 1.75
N ALA A 343 13.58 16.39 2.33
CA ALA A 343 14.42 17.17 3.24
C ALA A 343 15.57 17.90 2.53
N SER A 344 15.32 18.42 1.32
CA SER A 344 16.35 19.09 0.52
C SER A 344 15.79 20.19 -0.37
N THR A 345 16.62 21.21 -0.62
CA THR A 345 16.44 22.20 -1.69
C THR A 345 17.13 21.78 -2.99
N THR A 346 17.98 20.74 -2.96
CA THR A 346 18.61 20.16 -4.14
C THR A 346 17.65 19.20 -4.86
N GLY A 347 18.13 18.60 -5.95
CA GLY A 347 17.46 17.52 -6.65
C GLY A 347 17.50 16.16 -5.94
N CYS A 348 17.93 16.06 -4.68
CA CYS A 348 17.99 14.80 -3.90
C CYS A 348 16.99 14.77 -2.74
N TRP A 349 16.76 13.59 -2.16
CA TRP A 349 15.83 13.40 -1.03
C TRP A 349 16.22 14.17 0.23
N THR A 350 17.52 14.30 0.50
CA THR A 350 18.02 14.95 1.72
C THR A 350 19.13 15.93 1.39
N SER A 351 19.31 16.94 2.24
CA SER A 351 20.38 17.94 2.11
C SER A 351 21.78 17.36 2.36
N ARG A 352 21.89 16.07 2.73
CA ARG A 352 23.17 15.34 2.76
C ARG A 352 23.71 15.05 1.36
N GLN A 353 22.87 15.20 0.34
CA GLN A 353 23.18 14.85 -1.05
C GLN A 353 22.97 16.05 -1.97
N SER A 354 23.93 16.30 -2.85
CA SER A 354 23.92 17.46 -3.77
C SER A 354 23.73 17.06 -5.24
N SER A 355 24.44 16.03 -5.71
CA SER A 355 24.39 15.55 -7.10
C SER A 355 24.29 14.02 -7.26
N SER A 356 24.71 13.25 -6.24
CA SER A 356 24.62 11.79 -6.21
C SER A 356 23.49 11.36 -5.28
N CYS A 357 22.25 11.40 -5.77
CA CYS A 357 21.08 11.08 -4.97
C CYS A 357 20.92 9.56 -4.77
N THR A 358 20.57 9.13 -3.56
CA THR A 358 20.23 7.72 -3.30
C THR A 358 18.81 7.46 -3.73
N LYS A 359 18.58 6.43 -4.55
CA LYS A 359 17.23 6.05 -4.97
C LYS A 359 16.49 5.33 -3.84
N ILE A 360 15.18 5.57 -3.74
CA ILE A 360 14.27 4.65 -3.04
C ILE A 360 13.85 3.56 -4.02
N TRP A 361 14.13 2.29 -3.68
CA TRP A 361 13.78 1.15 -4.51
C TRP A 361 12.55 0.46 -3.95
N LEU A 362 11.52 0.27 -4.77
CA LEU A 362 10.35 -0.54 -4.46
C LEU A 362 10.43 -1.83 -5.28
N ARG A 363 10.22 -2.97 -4.62
CA ARG A 363 10.14 -4.29 -5.23
C ARG A 363 8.73 -4.80 -5.09
N TRP A 364 8.10 -5.07 -6.21
CA TRP A 364 6.72 -5.52 -6.28
C TRP A 364 6.53 -6.37 -7.52
N GLN A 365 5.66 -7.38 -7.44
CA GLN A 365 5.15 -8.05 -8.63
C GLN A 365 3.75 -8.63 -8.37
N PRO A 366 2.96 -8.88 -9.41
CA PRO A 366 1.67 -9.56 -9.27
C PRO A 366 1.82 -10.95 -8.65
N GLY A 367 0.91 -11.31 -7.75
CA GLY A 367 0.99 -12.53 -6.98
C GLY A 367 2.08 -12.57 -5.92
N SER A 368 2.77 -11.45 -5.65
CA SER A 368 3.71 -11.36 -4.53
C SER A 368 3.02 -11.74 -3.22
N THR A 369 3.55 -12.77 -2.56
CA THR A 369 3.12 -13.23 -1.22
C THR A 369 3.95 -12.62 -0.10
N GLU A 370 4.96 -11.80 -0.44
CA GLU A 370 5.81 -11.11 0.51
C GLU A 370 4.99 -10.14 1.36
N GLY A 371 5.32 -10.03 2.66
CA GLY A 371 4.80 -8.94 3.49
C GLY A 371 5.55 -7.64 3.20
N ALA A 372 4.81 -6.52 3.17
CA ALA A 372 5.38 -5.18 3.10
C ALA A 372 6.43 -4.97 4.19
N ARG A 373 7.57 -4.39 3.79
CA ARG A 373 8.66 -3.99 4.69
C ARG A 373 9.68 -3.14 3.98
N PHE A 374 10.32 -2.22 4.69
CA PHE A 374 11.62 -1.70 4.33
C PHE A 374 12.74 -2.66 4.79
N ASN A 375 13.51 -3.19 3.84
CA ASN A 375 14.66 -4.02 4.14
C ASN A 375 15.93 -3.18 4.30
N ASN A 376 16.30 -2.95 5.55
CA ASN A 376 17.55 -2.29 5.95
C ASN A 376 18.65 -3.27 6.42
N SER A 377 18.41 -4.58 6.38
CA SER A 377 19.35 -5.63 6.81
C SER A 377 20.43 -5.94 5.77
N VAL A 378 20.32 -5.36 4.59
CA VAL A 378 21.31 -5.40 3.51
C VAL A 378 22.19 -4.15 3.51
N ALA A 379 23.27 -4.18 2.74
CA ALA A 379 24.14 -3.01 2.58
C ALA A 379 23.32 -1.78 2.17
N LYS A 380 23.69 -0.59 2.68
CA LYS A 380 22.96 0.67 2.45
C LYS A 380 22.63 0.94 0.97
N THR A 381 23.55 0.60 0.06
CA THR A 381 23.38 0.78 -1.40
C THR A 381 22.40 -0.20 -2.05
N GLN A 382 21.98 -1.23 -1.32
CA GLN A 382 21.11 -2.31 -1.77
C GLN A 382 19.77 -2.34 -1.04
N ARG A 383 19.50 -1.40 -0.12
CA ARG A 383 18.25 -1.35 0.64
C ARG A 383 17.05 -1.07 -0.27
N TYR A 384 15.92 -1.66 0.07
CA TYR A 384 14.69 -1.58 -0.73
C TYR A 384 13.44 -1.72 0.14
N VAL A 385 12.32 -1.27 -0.39
CA VAL A 385 10.97 -1.55 0.07
C VAL A 385 10.44 -2.78 -0.67
N LEU A 386 9.88 -3.75 0.05
CA LEU A 386 9.08 -4.84 -0.52
C LEU A 386 7.60 -4.52 -0.34
N LEU A 387 6.82 -4.92 -1.33
CA LEU A 387 5.36 -4.84 -1.31
C LEU A 387 4.77 -6.19 -1.76
N GLY A 388 3.75 -6.65 -1.04
CA GLY A 388 2.86 -7.72 -1.46
C GLY A 388 1.97 -7.28 -2.62
N ASP A 389 1.26 -8.24 -3.23
CA ASP A 389 0.48 -7.97 -4.44
C ASP A 389 -0.51 -6.81 -4.27
N ALA A 390 -1.39 -6.91 -3.27
CA ALA A 390 -2.43 -5.90 -3.03
C ALA A 390 -1.95 -4.64 -2.31
N ASP A 391 -0.71 -4.59 -1.82
CA ASP A 391 -0.23 -3.48 -0.97
C ASP A 391 -0.33 -2.10 -1.63
N PRO A 392 -0.05 -1.93 -2.94
CA PRO A 392 -0.26 -0.65 -3.63
C PRO A 392 -1.71 -0.15 -3.65
N ASP A 393 -2.71 -0.99 -3.37
CA ASP A 393 -4.10 -0.56 -3.18
C ASP A 393 -4.26 0.34 -1.93
N SER A 394 -3.24 0.42 -1.07
CA SER A 394 -3.10 1.45 -0.04
C SER A 394 -1.90 2.35 -0.31
N GLU A 395 -2.18 3.60 -0.70
CA GLU A 395 -1.15 4.64 -0.80
C GLU A 395 -0.49 4.91 0.56
N HIS A 396 -1.21 4.77 1.67
CA HIS A 396 -0.66 4.92 3.03
C HIS A 396 0.38 3.86 3.34
N LEU A 397 0.16 2.61 2.93
CA LEU A 397 1.11 1.52 3.13
C LEU A 397 2.37 1.75 2.28
N VAL A 398 2.21 2.11 1.00
CA VAL A 398 3.34 2.46 0.14
C VAL A 398 4.16 3.62 0.74
N LEU A 399 3.48 4.66 1.23
CA LEU A 399 4.13 5.80 1.87
C LEU A 399 4.76 5.47 3.22
N HIS A 400 4.18 4.55 3.99
CA HIS A 400 4.72 4.08 5.25
C HIS A 400 6.06 3.37 5.03
N GLU A 401 6.11 2.37 4.15
CA GLU A 401 7.36 1.65 3.88
C GLU A 401 8.41 2.55 3.21
N SER A 402 7.97 3.44 2.32
CA SER A 402 8.86 4.45 1.74
C SER A 402 9.29 5.50 2.78
N GLY A 403 8.49 5.71 3.83
CA GLY A 403 8.79 6.55 4.98
C GLY A 403 9.95 5.99 5.79
N HIS A 404 10.00 4.66 5.98
CA HIS A 404 11.16 3.98 6.55
C HIS A 404 12.41 4.18 5.67
N ALA A 405 12.30 3.97 4.36
CA ALA A 405 13.40 4.22 3.43
C ALA A 405 13.87 5.69 3.46
N PHE A 406 12.95 6.64 3.63
CA PHE A 406 13.27 8.05 3.76
C PHE A 406 13.95 8.37 5.09
N MET A 407 13.47 7.82 6.21
CA MET A 407 14.10 7.94 7.52
C MET A 407 15.54 7.42 7.50
N ASP A 408 15.78 6.30 6.81
CA ASP A 408 17.11 5.74 6.60
C ASP A 408 18.04 6.74 5.90
N GLN A 409 17.55 7.42 4.87
CA GLN A 409 18.32 8.45 4.18
C GLN A 409 18.56 9.69 5.05
N LEU A 410 17.59 10.10 5.89
CA LEU A 410 17.76 11.21 6.83
C LEU A 410 18.90 10.92 7.83
N HIS A 411 18.97 9.68 8.31
CA HIS A 411 20.00 9.22 9.23
C HIS A 411 21.29 8.70 8.56
N ASP A 412 21.43 8.88 7.25
CA ASP A 412 22.59 8.43 6.48
C ASP A 412 22.87 6.91 6.59
N GLY A 413 21.80 6.13 6.73
CA GLY A 413 21.84 4.67 6.80
C GLY A 413 21.92 4.11 8.23
N TRP A 414 22.00 4.97 9.24
CA TRP A 414 21.85 4.57 10.63
C TRP A 414 20.39 4.28 10.97
N TRP A 415 20.16 3.23 11.74
CA TRP A 415 18.83 2.81 12.19
C TRP A 415 18.85 2.54 13.70
N PRO A 416 17.81 2.93 14.46
CA PRO A 416 17.67 2.55 15.87
C PRO A 416 17.75 1.02 16.05
N THR A 417 18.28 0.56 17.19
CA THR A 417 18.18 -0.86 17.55
C THR A 417 16.71 -1.25 17.62
N SER A 418 16.33 -2.28 16.86
CA SER A 418 14.95 -2.72 16.77
C SER A 418 14.52 -3.40 18.07
N ASP A 419 13.48 -2.86 18.70
CA ASP A 419 12.64 -3.50 19.70
C ASP A 419 11.24 -3.82 19.13
N CYS A 420 11.10 -3.82 17.79
CA CYS A 420 9.84 -4.14 17.12
C CYS A 420 9.61 -5.66 17.06
N PRO A 421 8.56 -6.19 17.74
CA PRO A 421 8.13 -7.55 17.48
C PRO A 421 7.57 -7.69 16.05
N SER A 422 7.57 -8.92 15.54
CA SER A 422 6.85 -9.27 14.32
C SER A 422 5.84 -10.37 14.64
N PRO A 423 4.53 -10.11 14.54
CA PRO A 423 3.91 -8.83 14.17
C PRO A 423 4.03 -7.76 15.27
N HIS A 424 3.88 -6.49 14.89
CA HIS A 424 3.59 -5.35 15.77
C HIS A 424 2.28 -4.67 15.34
N TYR A 425 1.74 -3.77 16.17
CA TYR A 425 0.44 -3.14 15.92
C TYR A 425 0.48 -1.64 16.25
N LEU A 426 -0.09 -0.82 15.36
CA LEU A 426 -0.18 0.63 15.52
C LEU A 426 -0.82 1.05 16.84
N HIS A 427 -1.77 0.26 17.34
CA HIS A 427 -2.60 0.60 18.50
C HIS A 427 -2.08 0.05 19.84
N ALA A 428 -1.03 -0.78 19.82
CA ALA A 428 -0.50 -1.44 20.99
C ALA A 428 0.94 -1.00 21.30
N ARG A 429 1.37 -1.21 22.53
CA ARG A 429 2.71 -0.94 23.02
C ARG A 429 3.66 -1.98 22.45
N THR A 430 4.63 -1.53 21.67
CA THR A 430 5.59 -2.40 20.97
C THR A 430 7.01 -2.17 21.47
N GLY A 431 7.37 -0.92 21.70
CA GLY A 431 8.67 -0.51 22.25
C GLY A 431 8.97 0.95 21.89
N PRO A 432 9.83 1.65 22.66
CA PRO A 432 10.14 3.04 22.37
C PRO A 432 10.89 3.28 21.06
N SER A 433 11.73 2.34 20.59
CA SER A 433 12.40 2.49 19.29
C SER A 433 11.43 2.17 18.14
N CYS A 434 10.60 1.15 18.33
CA CYS A 434 9.60 0.72 17.38
C CYS A 434 8.56 1.81 17.14
N ALA A 435 7.99 2.34 18.22
CA ALA A 435 7.05 3.45 18.16
C ALA A 435 7.64 4.69 17.50
N TRP A 436 8.96 4.89 17.59
CA TRP A 436 9.62 6.00 16.92
C TRP A 436 9.74 5.77 15.41
N THR A 437 10.25 4.63 14.98
CA THR A 437 10.44 4.32 13.55
C THR A 437 9.11 4.14 12.84
N GLU A 438 8.22 3.31 13.38
CA GLU A 438 6.89 3.05 12.82
C GLU A 438 5.98 4.28 12.95
N GLY A 439 6.06 4.99 14.09
CA GLY A 439 5.31 6.23 14.29
C GLY A 439 5.71 7.32 13.30
N PHE A 440 7.00 7.43 12.95
CA PHE A 440 7.46 8.34 11.90
C PHE A 440 6.91 7.95 10.52
N ALA A 441 6.99 6.66 10.15
CA ALA A 441 6.48 6.15 8.88
C ALA A 441 4.96 6.38 8.75
N ASN A 442 4.20 6.12 9.82
CA ASN A 442 2.77 6.41 9.89
C ASN A 442 2.47 7.92 9.83
N ALA A 443 3.25 8.73 10.55
CA ALA A 443 3.10 10.19 10.55
C ALA A 443 3.29 10.76 9.15
N ILE A 444 4.36 10.39 8.45
CA ILE A 444 4.64 10.94 7.13
C ILE A 444 3.58 10.51 6.12
N ALA A 445 3.12 9.26 6.16
CA ALA A 445 2.00 8.80 5.33
C ALA A 445 0.73 9.63 5.58
N GLY A 446 0.26 9.72 6.83
CA GLY A 446 -0.95 10.46 7.18
C GLY A 446 -0.83 11.99 6.99
N TYR A 447 0.36 12.55 7.15
CA TYR A 447 0.64 13.96 6.91
C TYR A 447 0.57 14.30 5.42
N VAL A 448 1.30 13.54 4.60
CA VAL A 448 1.39 13.74 3.14
C VAL A 448 0.05 13.50 2.45
N LYS A 449 -0.71 12.51 2.93
CA LYS A 449 -2.08 12.26 2.49
C LYS A 449 -3.07 13.34 2.94
N GLY A 450 -2.72 14.10 3.98
CA GLY A 450 -3.53 15.21 4.49
C GLY A 450 -4.70 14.78 5.38
N ASP A 451 -4.81 13.50 5.74
CA ASP A 451 -5.98 12.95 6.43
C ASP A 451 -5.75 12.53 7.89
N GLY A 452 -4.48 12.39 8.31
CA GLY A 452 -4.16 11.93 9.67
C GLY A 452 -4.64 10.51 9.96
N ARG A 453 -4.77 9.66 8.94
CA ARG A 453 -5.20 8.27 9.05
C ARG A 453 -4.12 7.33 8.54
N TYR A 454 -4.30 6.05 8.83
CA TYR A 454 -3.64 4.96 8.12
C TYR A 454 -4.72 4.07 7.50
N TYR A 455 -4.47 3.60 6.26
CA TYR A 455 -5.33 2.65 5.56
C TYR A 455 -4.53 1.43 5.18
N TRP A 456 -5.14 0.25 5.31
CA TRP A 456 -4.58 -1.00 4.80
C TRP A 456 -5.12 -1.30 3.40
N ALA A 457 -4.46 -2.22 2.69
CA ALA A 457 -4.86 -2.63 1.33
C ALA A 457 -6.32 -3.13 1.29
N ASP A 458 -6.72 -3.89 2.31
CA ASP A 458 -8.08 -4.45 2.51
C ASP A 458 -9.17 -3.38 2.72
N GLY A 459 -8.79 -2.12 2.94
CA GLY A 459 -9.68 -0.99 3.21
C GLY A 459 -9.95 -0.74 4.69
N GLY A 460 -9.37 -1.52 5.60
CA GLY A 460 -9.34 -1.19 7.02
C GLY A 460 -8.66 0.16 7.26
N THR A 461 -8.96 0.79 8.40
CA THR A 461 -8.36 2.08 8.77
C THR A 461 -8.25 2.26 10.28
N ILE A 462 -7.30 3.09 10.71
CA ILE A 462 -7.15 3.59 12.06
C ILE A 462 -6.95 5.11 12.01
N ASP A 463 -7.53 5.80 12.98
CA ASP A 463 -7.35 7.24 13.17
C ASP A 463 -6.06 7.49 13.96
N LEU A 464 -5.04 8.05 13.31
CA LEU A 464 -3.76 8.38 13.97
C LEU A 464 -3.90 9.58 14.90
N MET A 465 -4.94 10.40 14.72
CA MET A 465 -5.18 11.62 15.48
C MET A 465 -6.04 11.38 16.72
N THR A 466 -6.23 10.11 17.13
CA THR A 466 -7.03 9.78 18.31
C THR A 466 -6.43 10.34 19.59
N THR A 467 -7.27 10.98 20.40
CA THR A 467 -6.89 11.67 21.65
C THR A 467 -7.48 11.01 22.90
N THR A 468 -8.25 9.93 22.72
CA THR A 468 -8.89 9.23 23.82
C THR A 468 -7.87 8.44 24.62
N TRP A 469 -7.95 8.48 25.95
CA TRP A 469 -7.13 7.64 26.82
C TRP A 469 -7.51 6.17 26.69
N PHE A 470 -6.52 5.28 26.73
CA PHE A 470 -6.72 3.84 26.80
C PHE A 470 -7.62 3.47 27.95
N ASN A 471 -8.66 2.69 27.66
CA ASN A 471 -9.51 2.09 28.67
C ASN A 471 -9.06 0.64 28.92
N PRO A 472 -8.48 0.33 30.09
CA PRO A 472 -7.97 -1.01 30.40
C PRO A 472 -9.08 -2.05 30.59
N ALA A 473 -10.36 -1.65 30.62
CA ALA A 473 -11.48 -2.59 30.64
C ALA A 473 -11.67 -3.30 29.29
N TYR A 474 -11.05 -2.80 28.21
CA TYR A 474 -11.13 -3.39 26.87
C TYR A 474 -9.72 -3.70 26.35
N ALA A 475 -9.62 -4.71 25.49
CA ALA A 475 -8.37 -4.99 24.80
C ALA A 475 -7.92 -3.81 23.94
N ALA A 476 -6.60 -3.70 23.72
CA ALA A 476 -6.05 -2.76 22.76
C ALA A 476 -6.63 -3.05 21.37
N SER A 477 -7.06 -2.01 20.67
CA SER A 477 -7.64 -2.12 19.33
C SER A 477 -7.55 -0.79 18.57
N ARG A 478 -7.94 -0.80 17.29
CA ARG A 478 -8.02 0.41 16.44
C ARG A 478 -8.87 1.55 17.04
N THR A 479 -9.80 1.23 17.94
CA THR A 479 -10.67 2.21 18.62
C THR A 479 -10.37 2.36 20.12
N ASN A 480 -9.46 1.57 20.68
CA ASN A 480 -9.01 1.64 22.06
C ASN A 480 -7.47 1.53 22.10
N VAL A 481 -6.83 2.61 21.65
CA VAL A 481 -5.37 2.67 21.48
C VAL A 481 -4.67 2.83 22.83
N GLU A 482 -3.60 2.08 23.07
CA GLU A 482 -2.81 2.20 24.29
C GLU A 482 -2.14 3.59 24.43
N ASN A 483 -1.73 3.95 25.65
CA ASN A 483 -1.15 5.27 25.93
C ASN A 483 0.39 5.28 25.84
N GLY A 484 0.96 6.47 25.58
CA GLY A 484 2.39 6.72 25.73
C GLY A 484 3.22 6.61 24.45
N ASP A 485 4.50 6.97 24.57
CA ASP A 485 5.49 7.11 23.48
C ASP A 485 6.07 5.78 22.97
N GLN A 486 5.53 4.67 23.45
CA GLN A 486 5.85 3.30 23.02
C GLN A 486 4.75 2.72 22.13
N VAL A 487 3.80 3.55 21.70
CA VAL A 487 2.68 3.19 20.82
C VAL A 487 2.78 4.02 19.54
N GLU A 488 2.92 3.34 18.41
CA GLU A 488 3.21 3.94 17.09
C GLU A 488 2.15 4.98 16.70
N CYS A 489 0.87 4.68 16.92
CA CYS A 489 -0.24 5.60 16.64
C CYS A 489 -0.13 6.90 17.44
N ARG A 490 0.33 6.87 18.69
CA ARG A 490 0.47 8.06 19.54
C ARG A 490 1.64 8.93 19.11
N VAL A 491 2.76 8.30 18.76
CA VAL A 491 3.90 9.01 18.16
C VAL A 491 3.51 9.63 16.83
N ALA A 492 2.77 8.89 15.99
CA ALA A 492 2.33 9.36 14.69
C ALA A 492 1.40 10.59 14.79
N GLY A 493 0.34 10.49 15.60
CA GLY A 493 -0.57 11.61 15.86
C GLY A 493 0.13 12.83 16.42
N THR A 494 1.07 12.62 17.33
CA THR A 494 1.89 13.69 17.90
C THR A 494 2.73 14.40 16.82
N LEU A 495 3.47 13.67 16.00
CA LEU A 495 4.29 14.26 14.94
C LEU A 495 3.43 15.07 13.95
N ILE A 496 2.29 14.51 13.53
CA ILE A 496 1.36 15.21 12.62
C ILE A 496 0.88 16.53 13.24
N ASP A 497 0.49 16.52 14.51
CA ASP A 497 0.03 17.73 15.21
C ASP A 497 1.14 18.76 15.37
N LEU A 498 2.37 18.32 15.71
CA LEU A 498 3.51 19.21 15.80
C LEU A 498 3.80 19.89 14.45
N TRP A 499 3.83 19.11 13.36
CA TRP A 499 4.07 19.62 12.02
C TRP A 499 2.99 20.60 11.57
N ARG A 500 1.71 20.29 11.82
CA ARG A 500 0.59 21.13 11.37
C ARG A 500 0.41 22.39 12.21
N LYS A 501 0.68 22.34 13.52
CA LYS A 501 0.29 23.41 14.46
C LYS A 501 1.43 24.30 14.91
N VAL A 502 2.67 23.79 15.01
CA VAL A 502 3.77 24.55 15.62
C VAL A 502 5.07 24.57 14.81
N ASP A 503 5.32 23.59 13.93
CA ASP A 503 6.59 23.48 13.20
C ASP A 503 6.54 24.02 11.76
N ASN A 504 5.35 24.46 11.28
CA ASN A 504 5.13 24.89 9.90
C ASN A 504 5.57 23.83 8.87
N GLY A 505 5.26 22.57 9.17
CA GLY A 505 5.62 21.39 8.38
C GLY A 505 6.75 20.56 8.97
N PRO A 506 7.11 19.45 8.30
CA PRO A 506 8.03 18.45 8.85
C PRO A 506 9.52 18.79 8.65
N SER A 507 9.84 19.83 7.88
CA SER A 507 11.22 20.16 7.49
C SER A 507 12.17 20.35 8.68
N GLY A 508 11.69 20.94 9.79
CA GLY A 508 12.48 21.08 11.01
C GLY A 508 12.81 19.73 11.66
N THR A 509 11.86 18.78 11.65
CA THR A 509 12.10 17.41 12.12
C THR A 509 13.13 16.71 11.24
N PHE A 510 13.02 16.82 9.92
CA PHE A 510 13.99 16.21 9.00
C PHE A 510 15.40 16.78 9.16
N ALA A 511 15.51 18.10 9.31
CA ALA A 511 16.79 18.77 9.56
C ALA A 511 17.44 18.30 10.87
N SER A 512 16.64 17.85 11.83
CA SER A 512 17.11 17.27 13.10
C SER A 512 17.54 15.80 13.02
N MET A 513 17.00 15.04 12.06
CA MET A 513 17.37 13.62 11.80
C MET A 513 18.59 13.48 10.88
N ILE A 514 18.72 14.38 9.91
CA ILE A 514 20.04 14.84 9.44
C ILE A 514 20.75 15.43 10.69
N ARG A 515 22.04 15.67 10.84
CA ARG A 515 22.64 16.16 12.12
C ARG A 515 22.58 15.18 13.32
N TYR A 516 21.43 14.74 13.83
CA TYR A 516 21.33 13.94 15.06
C TYR A 516 20.68 12.56 14.84
N GLN A 517 21.19 11.57 15.58
CA GLN A 517 20.58 10.24 15.70
C GLN A 517 19.74 10.21 16.97
N SER A 518 18.52 9.66 16.87
CA SER A 518 17.64 9.44 18.02
C SER A 518 17.00 8.09 17.91
N SER A 519 17.18 7.27 18.94
CA SER A 519 16.60 5.92 18.96
C SER A 519 15.13 5.92 19.38
N THR A 520 14.65 6.96 20.07
CA THR A 520 13.29 7.00 20.61
C THR A 520 12.66 8.37 20.42
N PHE A 521 11.32 8.42 20.41
CA PHE A 521 10.57 9.68 20.37
C PHE A 521 10.89 10.58 21.57
N ALA A 522 11.06 9.98 22.76
CA ALA A 522 11.45 10.70 23.98
C ALA A 522 12.78 11.41 23.84
N ASN A 523 13.81 10.73 23.32
CA ASN A 523 15.12 11.34 23.11
C ASN A 523 15.04 12.46 22.07
N TRP A 524 14.30 12.23 20.97
CA TRP A 524 14.10 13.26 19.97
C TRP A 524 13.41 14.50 20.57
N PHE A 525 12.27 14.33 21.23
CA PHE A 525 11.46 15.43 21.73
C PHE A 525 12.13 16.20 22.88
N LYS A 526 12.76 15.50 23.83
CA LYS A 526 13.33 16.11 25.03
C LYS A 526 14.74 16.68 24.81
N THR A 527 15.51 16.09 23.91
CA THR A 527 16.94 16.43 23.74
C THR A 527 17.22 17.06 22.38
N VAL A 528 16.86 16.39 21.28
CA VAL A 528 17.25 16.83 19.93
C VAL A 528 16.42 18.02 19.46
N ARG A 529 15.10 17.96 19.64
CA ARG A 529 14.14 19.00 19.25
C ARG A 529 14.51 20.39 19.81
N PRO A 530 14.75 20.59 21.11
CA PRO A 530 15.18 21.90 21.61
C PRO A 530 16.59 22.29 21.13
N ALA A 531 17.51 21.33 20.95
CA ALA A 531 18.85 21.59 20.44
C ALA A 531 18.86 22.15 19.00
N VAL A 532 17.83 21.85 18.21
CA VAL A 532 17.64 22.43 16.86
C VAL A 532 16.68 23.63 16.83
N GLY A 533 16.29 24.14 18.00
CA GLY A 533 15.43 25.32 18.12
C GLY A 533 13.94 25.08 17.84
N LEU A 534 13.50 23.81 17.78
CA LEU A 534 12.08 23.49 17.69
C LEU A 534 11.41 23.63 19.06
N SER A 535 10.16 24.10 19.07
CA SER A 535 9.46 24.47 20.30
C SER A 535 9.21 23.27 21.23
N VAL A 536 9.51 23.45 22.52
CA VAL A 536 9.15 22.53 23.63
C VAL A 536 8.39 23.27 24.74
N THR A 537 7.69 24.35 24.39
CA THR A 537 6.88 25.15 25.33
C THR A 537 5.73 24.33 25.91
N THR A 538 5.05 24.86 26.93
CA THR A 538 3.85 24.26 27.50
C THR A 538 2.79 23.96 26.45
N THR A 539 2.57 24.85 25.48
CA THR A 539 1.65 24.63 24.35
C THR A 539 2.04 23.40 23.53
N THR A 540 3.33 23.27 23.20
CA THR A 540 3.84 22.09 22.46
C THR A 540 3.71 20.82 23.28
N LYS A 541 4.09 20.83 24.57
CA LYS A 541 3.93 19.70 25.47
C LYS A 541 2.47 19.27 25.62
N ASN A 542 1.52 20.22 25.58
CA ASN A 542 0.10 19.92 25.60
C ASN A 542 -0.39 19.22 24.32
N LEU A 543 0.20 19.51 23.16
CA LEU A 543 -0.08 18.75 21.93
C LEU A 543 0.37 17.28 22.08
N VAL A 544 1.57 17.06 22.62
CA VAL A 544 2.08 15.71 22.91
C VAL A 544 1.19 14.97 23.92
N TYR A 545 0.77 15.66 24.99
CA TYR A 545 -0.15 15.13 25.98
C TYR A 545 -1.55 14.81 25.44
N THR A 546 -2.02 15.56 24.45
CA THR A 546 -3.31 15.31 23.78
C THR A 546 -3.32 13.94 23.10
N HIS A 547 -2.16 13.46 22.64
CA HIS A 547 -1.96 12.11 22.13
C HIS A 547 -1.53 11.11 23.21
N THR A 548 -1.85 11.39 24.48
CA THR A 548 -1.60 10.51 25.65
C THR A 548 -0.13 10.23 25.95
N ILE A 549 0.78 11.08 25.47
CA ILE A 549 2.22 11.04 25.79
C ILE A 549 2.52 12.17 26.80
N ASP A 550 2.91 11.84 28.03
CA ASP A 550 3.14 12.86 29.06
C ASP A 550 4.62 13.23 29.22
N TYR A 551 4.98 14.43 28.76
CA TYR A 551 6.29 15.08 28.95
C TYR A 551 6.18 16.46 29.61
N ARG A 552 5.07 16.76 30.28
CA ARG A 552 4.82 18.09 30.84
C ARG A 552 5.81 18.47 31.93
#